data_AF-A0A349PS44-F1
#
_entry.id   AF-A0A349PS44-F1
#
_cell.length_a   1.000
_cell.length_b   1.000
_cell.length_c   1.000
_cell.angle_alpha   90.00
_cell.angle_beta   90.00
_cell.angle_gamma   90.00
#
_symmetry.space_group_name_H-M   'P 1'
#
loop_
_entity.id
_entity.type
_entity.pdbx_description
1 polymer ?
#
loop_
_entity_poly.entity_id
_entity_poly.type
_entity_poly.pdbx_seq_one_letter_code
_entity_poly.pdbx_strand_id
1 'polypeptide(L)'
;MGECGAAAHTPHFPRRLGQAATSPHPLVQKKEALLMSFTEHNVNGLIYDTSDVITAAGSGAVHAFTTRHGGVSPAPYDSLNFADNKGDTSENLLENYRRLGEAVGFDASRAVGCRQIHSDLVRIASEEDAGKILWDDRPYDADGLITNVP
;
A
#
# COMPACT_ATOMS: atom_id res chain seq x y z
N MET A 1 19.08 -72.53 -20.99
CA MET A 1 20.22 -72.28 -21.90
C MET A 1 19.66 -71.51 -23.10
N GLY A 2 20.05 -70.31 -23.48
CA GLY A 2 21.00 -69.32 -22.99
C GLY A 2 20.60 -67.99 -23.66
N GLU A 3 20.92 -66.89 -23.00
CA GLU A 3 20.45 -65.53 -23.25
C GLU A 3 20.98 -64.96 -24.58
N CYS A 4 20.14 -64.23 -25.32
CA CYS A 4 20.56 -63.39 -26.44
C CYS A 4 20.47 -61.93 -26.00
N GLY A 5 21.63 -61.36 -25.64
CA GLY A 5 21.77 -59.99 -25.22
C GLY A 5 21.81 -59.02 -26.39
N ALA A 6 21.05 -57.94 -26.29
CA ALA A 6 21.27 -56.70 -27.03
C ALA A 6 21.24 -55.55 -26.01
N ALA A 7 22.41 -55.24 -25.45
CA ALA A 7 22.58 -54.08 -24.58
C ALA A 7 22.67 -52.82 -25.44
N ALA A 8 21.67 -51.95 -25.32
CA ALA A 8 21.63 -50.65 -25.95
C ALA A 8 22.72 -49.73 -25.37
N HIS A 9 23.49 -49.08 -26.25
CA HIS A 9 24.41 -48.02 -25.87
C HIS A 9 23.63 -46.79 -25.39
N THR A 10 23.74 -46.47 -24.10
CA THR A 10 23.37 -45.16 -23.55
C THR A 10 24.61 -44.30 -23.37
N PRO A 11 24.65 -43.06 -23.90
CA PRO A 11 25.79 -42.17 -23.68
C PRO A 11 25.77 -41.66 -22.23
N HIS A 12 26.95 -41.69 -21.59
CA HIS A 12 27.19 -41.09 -20.29
C HIS A 12 27.15 -39.55 -20.42
N PHE A 13 26.11 -38.91 -19.86
CA PHE A 13 26.14 -37.47 -19.57
C PHE A 13 26.77 -37.25 -18.18
N PRO A 14 27.74 -36.33 -18.02
CA PRO A 14 28.23 -36.00 -16.70
C PRO A 14 27.13 -35.29 -15.90
N ARG A 15 26.98 -35.67 -14.62
CA ARG A 15 26.04 -35.05 -13.67
C ARG A 15 26.31 -33.54 -13.64
N ARG A 16 25.25 -32.73 -13.78
CA ARG A 16 25.30 -31.30 -13.43
C ARG A 16 25.84 -31.16 -12.01
N LEU A 17 26.88 -30.37 -11.82
CA LEU A 17 27.24 -29.86 -10.51
C LEU A 17 25.99 -29.19 -9.91
N GLY A 18 25.63 -29.58 -8.69
CA GLY A 18 24.62 -28.88 -7.93
C GLY A 18 25.03 -27.41 -7.82
N GLN A 19 24.19 -26.51 -8.31
CA GLN A 19 24.29 -25.11 -7.95
C GLN A 19 24.08 -25.03 -6.44
N ALA A 20 25.14 -24.75 -5.70
CA ALA A 20 25.00 -24.27 -4.33
C ALA A 20 24.20 -22.96 -4.42
N ALA A 21 23.02 -22.93 -3.81
CA ALA A 21 22.28 -21.72 -3.61
C ALA A 21 23.12 -20.82 -2.71
N THR A 22 23.90 -19.92 -3.30
CA THR A 22 24.66 -18.92 -2.54
C THR A 22 23.65 -17.95 -1.95
N SER A 23 23.46 -18.01 -0.63
CA SER A 23 22.68 -17.02 0.10
C SER A 23 23.25 -15.63 -0.21
N PRO A 24 22.41 -14.64 -0.54
CA PRO A 24 22.90 -13.31 -0.94
C PRO A 24 23.72 -12.67 0.19
N HIS A 25 24.73 -11.91 -0.20
CA HIS A 25 25.66 -11.23 0.70
C HIS A 25 24.90 -10.35 1.72
N PRO A 26 25.35 -10.21 2.97
CA PRO A 26 24.63 -9.47 4.03
C PRO A 26 24.25 -8.03 3.66
N LEU A 27 25.07 -7.36 2.84
CA LEU A 27 24.77 -6.02 2.30
C LEU A 27 23.60 -6.01 1.31
N VAL A 28 23.43 -7.08 0.54
CA VAL A 28 22.28 -7.26 -0.36
C VAL A 28 21.02 -7.55 0.47
N GLN A 29 21.13 -8.42 1.48
CA GLN A 29 20.01 -8.68 2.41
C GLN A 29 19.58 -7.42 3.18
N LYS A 30 20.53 -6.60 3.62
CA LYS A 30 20.23 -5.34 4.33
C LYS A 30 19.59 -4.29 3.39
N LYS A 31 19.98 -4.29 2.11
CA LYS A 31 19.37 -3.44 1.08
C LYS A 31 17.96 -3.90 0.71
N GLU A 32 17.74 -5.22 0.61
CA GLU A 32 16.42 -5.84 0.37
C GLU A 32 15.47 -5.62 1.55
N ALA A 33 15.95 -5.80 2.79
CA ALA A 33 15.17 -5.56 3.99
C ALA A 33 14.73 -4.09 4.13
N LEU A 34 15.59 -3.14 3.73
CA LEU A 34 15.23 -1.71 3.67
C LEU A 34 14.23 -1.40 2.54
N LEU A 35 14.23 -2.19 1.46
CA LEU A 35 13.33 -1.97 0.32
C LEU A 35 11.86 -2.37 0.62
N MET A 36 11.63 -3.10 1.71
CA MET A 36 10.32 -3.67 2.05
C MET A 36 9.93 -3.44 3.51
N SER A 37 10.57 -2.50 4.22
CA SER A 37 10.27 -2.23 5.62
C SER A 37 9.21 -1.14 5.79
N PHE A 38 8.25 -1.44 6.66
CA PHE A 38 7.23 -0.53 7.14
C PHE A 38 7.46 -0.27 8.63
N THR A 39 7.22 0.98 9.05
CA THR A 39 7.24 1.38 10.45
C THR A 39 5.81 1.65 10.90
N GLU A 40 5.34 0.90 11.90
CA GLU A 40 4.03 1.08 12.55
C GLU A 40 4.08 2.25 13.55
N HIS A 41 3.02 3.05 13.54
CA HIS A 41 2.80 4.16 14.45
C HIS A 41 1.47 3.96 15.17
N ASN A 42 1.42 4.35 16.44
CA ASN A 42 0.19 4.40 17.23
C ASN A 42 0.07 5.76 17.90
N VAL A 43 -0.89 6.56 17.43
CA VAL A 43 -1.17 7.89 17.98
C VAL A 43 -2.60 7.88 18.49
N ASN A 44 -2.77 7.94 19.81
CA ASN A 44 -4.08 7.94 20.48
C ASN A 44 -5.00 6.77 20.06
N GLY A 45 -4.43 5.60 19.76
CA GLY A 45 -5.15 4.41 19.32
C GLY A 45 -5.40 4.33 17.81
N LEU A 46 -5.07 5.38 17.04
CA LEU A 46 -5.02 5.32 15.58
C LEU A 46 -3.70 4.70 15.14
N ILE A 47 -3.82 3.55 14.47
CA ILE A 47 -2.67 2.77 14.03
C ILE A 47 -2.52 2.89 12.52
N TYR A 48 -1.34 3.29 12.07
CA TYR A 48 -0.98 3.42 10.66
C TYR A 48 0.49 3.06 10.45
N ASP A 49 0.82 2.63 9.23
CA ASP A 49 2.18 2.31 8.81
C ASP A 49 2.73 3.39 7.88
N THR A 50 4.04 3.57 7.92
CA THR A 50 4.79 4.38 6.95
C THR A 50 5.79 3.48 6.23
N SER A 51 5.99 3.71 4.93
CA SER A 51 7.07 3.04 4.19
C SER A 51 8.40 3.73 4.45
N ASP A 52 9.41 2.98 4.86
CA ASP A 52 10.76 3.50 5.09
C ASP A 52 11.41 3.99 3.79
N VAL A 53 11.03 3.40 2.64
CA VAL A 53 11.52 3.82 1.31
C VAL A 53 11.03 5.21 0.94
N ILE A 54 9.75 5.52 1.18
CA ILE A 54 9.19 6.85 0.90
C ILE A 54 9.80 7.87 1.87
N THR A 55 9.94 7.53 3.15
CA THR A 55 10.62 8.37 4.15
C THR A 55 12.06 8.66 3.74
N ALA A 56 12.82 7.63 3.34
CA ALA A 56 14.22 7.76 2.95
C ALA A 56 14.41 8.51 1.62
N ALA A 57 13.40 8.56 0.75
CA ALA A 57 13.45 9.35 -0.48
C ALA A 57 13.59 10.85 -0.21
N GLY A 58 13.25 11.32 1.00
CA GLY A 58 13.53 12.69 1.45
C GLY A 58 12.76 13.77 0.70
N SER A 59 11.64 13.43 0.06
CA SER A 59 10.81 14.38 -0.69
C SER A 59 10.07 15.39 0.19
N GLY A 60 9.99 15.13 1.50
CA GLY A 60 9.12 15.87 2.42
C GLY A 60 7.64 15.50 2.30
N ALA A 61 7.31 14.50 1.47
CA ALA A 61 5.95 14.01 1.36
C ALA A 61 5.53 13.30 2.66
N VAL A 62 4.34 13.63 3.14
CA VAL A 62 3.68 12.94 4.25
C VAL A 62 2.88 11.78 3.66
N HIS A 63 3.07 10.58 4.20
CA HIS A 63 2.36 9.37 3.74
C HIS A 63 1.96 8.50 4.93
N ALA A 64 0.87 7.74 4.77
CA ALA A 64 0.43 6.74 5.73
C ALA A 64 -0.39 5.65 5.03
N PHE A 65 -0.26 4.42 5.51
CA PHE A 65 -1.12 3.29 5.19
C PHE A 65 -1.90 2.94 6.46
N THR A 66 -3.21 3.17 6.46
CA THR A 66 -4.03 3.04 7.67
C THR A 66 -4.41 1.60 7.97
N THR A 67 -4.55 1.27 9.24
CA THR A 67 -5.30 0.08 9.68
C THR A 67 -6.78 0.42 9.89
N ARG A 68 -7.56 -0.51 10.46
CA ARG A 68 -8.96 -0.29 10.86
C ARG A 68 -9.14 0.29 12.27
N HIS A 69 -8.05 0.57 12.99
CA HIS A 69 -8.07 0.95 14.41
C HIS A 69 -8.01 2.47 14.63
N GLY A 70 -8.74 2.96 15.63
CA GLY A 70 -8.65 4.34 16.14
C GLY A 70 -9.66 5.35 15.59
N GLY A 71 -10.62 4.90 14.79
CA GLY A 71 -11.70 5.76 14.32
C GLY A 71 -12.93 5.76 15.22
N VAL A 72 -14.03 6.29 14.71
CA VAL A 72 -15.34 6.43 15.40
C VAL A 72 -16.46 5.60 14.82
N SER A 73 -16.22 4.98 13.65
CA SER A 73 -17.27 4.28 12.92
C SER A 73 -17.77 3.06 13.70
N PRO A 74 -19.10 2.83 13.77
CA PRO A 74 -19.65 1.66 14.43
C PRO A 74 -19.53 0.42 13.54
N ALA A 75 -19.75 -0.77 14.12
CA ALA A 75 -19.91 -1.98 13.35
C ALA A 75 -21.03 -1.83 12.29
N PRO A 76 -20.88 -2.36 11.07
CA PRO A 76 -19.78 -3.21 10.59
C PRO A 76 -18.55 -2.46 10.05
N TYR A 77 -18.47 -1.15 10.21
CA TYR A 77 -17.41 -0.28 9.70
C TYR A 77 -16.32 0.00 10.75
N ASP A 78 -16.32 -0.73 11.86
CA ASP A 78 -15.49 -0.42 13.00
C ASP A 78 -13.98 -0.54 12.69
N SER A 79 -13.14 0.41 13.08
CA SER A 79 -13.45 1.73 13.67
C SER A 79 -13.04 2.90 12.78
N LEU A 80 -12.02 2.74 11.93
CA LEU A 80 -11.46 3.78 11.06
C LEU A 80 -11.87 3.55 9.60
N ASN A 81 -13.10 3.93 9.26
CA ASN A 81 -13.64 3.79 7.91
C ASN A 81 -13.56 5.11 7.12
N PHE A 82 -13.16 5.02 5.85
CA PHE A 82 -13.10 6.13 4.90
C PHE A 82 -14.01 5.93 3.68
N ALA A 83 -14.79 4.84 3.65
CA ALA A 83 -15.76 4.57 2.59
C ALA A 83 -17.09 5.24 2.94
N ASP A 84 -17.42 6.30 2.19
CA ASP A 84 -18.64 7.11 2.37
C ASP A 84 -19.90 6.48 1.76
N ASN A 85 -19.76 5.47 0.89
CA ASN A 85 -20.85 4.97 0.04
C ASN A 85 -21.39 3.58 0.42
N LYS A 86 -21.12 3.11 1.65
CA LYS A 86 -21.46 1.73 2.08
C LYS A 86 -22.36 1.64 3.31
N GLY A 87 -22.85 2.76 3.84
CA GLY A 87 -23.84 2.80 4.92
C GLY A 87 -23.33 3.30 6.29
N ASP A 88 -22.06 3.71 6.37
CA ASP A 88 -21.59 4.57 7.46
C ASP A 88 -22.04 6.03 7.22
N THR A 89 -21.89 6.91 8.20
CA THR A 89 -22.23 8.33 8.05
C THR A 89 -21.04 9.17 7.61
N SER A 90 -21.31 10.22 6.85
CA SER A 90 -20.28 11.16 6.41
C SER A 90 -19.63 11.90 7.58
N GLU A 91 -20.34 12.12 8.70
CA GLU A 91 -19.76 12.69 9.93
C GLU A 91 -18.67 11.79 10.53
N ASN A 92 -18.89 10.48 10.58
CA ASN A 92 -17.90 9.52 11.06
C ASN A 92 -16.67 9.52 10.13
N LEU A 93 -16.89 9.56 8.82
CA LEU A 93 -15.82 9.63 7.83
C LEU A 93 -14.98 10.90 8.01
N LEU A 94 -15.63 12.07 8.14
CA LEU A 94 -14.96 13.36 8.33
C LEU A 94 -14.17 13.38 9.64
N GLU A 95 -14.73 12.84 10.72
CA GLU A 95 -14.04 12.67 11.99
C GLU A 95 -12.83 11.72 11.89
N ASN A 96 -12.96 10.61 11.15
CA ASN A 96 -11.85 9.69 10.90
C ASN A 96 -10.73 10.38 10.11
N TYR A 97 -11.06 11.18 9.09
CA TYR A 97 -10.08 12.00 8.37
C TYR A 97 -9.41 13.03 9.28
N ARG A 98 -10.17 13.72 10.13
CA ARG A 98 -9.62 14.67 11.12
C ARG A 98 -8.60 13.99 12.04
N ARG A 99 -8.94 12.83 12.60
CA ARG A 99 -8.04 12.04 13.46
C ARG A 99 -6.80 11.58 12.72
N LEU A 100 -6.96 11.12 11.48
CA LEU A 100 -5.84 10.71 10.64
C LEU A 100 -4.90 11.88 10.37
N GLY A 101 -5.45 13.06 10.04
CA GLY A 101 -4.68 14.29 9.83
C GLY A 101 -3.87 14.69 11.06
N GLU A 102 -4.48 14.65 12.24
CA GLU A 102 -3.79 14.91 13.51
C GLU A 102 -2.68 13.90 13.82
N ALA A 103 -2.90 12.62 13.54
CA ALA A 103 -1.92 11.57 13.81
C ALA A 103 -0.72 11.61 12.84
N VAL A 104 -0.99 11.85 11.56
CA VAL A 104 -0.01 11.74 10.47
C VAL A 104 0.67 13.08 10.17
N GLY A 105 0.02 14.20 10.47
CA GLY A 105 0.56 15.55 10.28
C GLY A 105 0.17 16.21 8.96
N PHE A 106 -1.08 16.06 8.52
CA PHE A 106 -1.63 16.79 7.37
C PHE A 106 -2.96 17.46 7.69
N ASP A 107 -3.31 18.48 6.90
CA ASP A 107 -4.60 19.16 7.02
C ASP A 107 -5.71 18.34 6.35
N ALA A 108 -6.50 17.65 7.17
CA ALA A 108 -7.62 16.84 6.72
C ALA A 108 -8.70 17.64 5.96
N SER A 109 -8.83 18.94 6.20
CA SER A 109 -9.82 19.79 5.51
C SER A 109 -9.49 20.02 4.04
N ARG A 110 -8.23 19.79 3.64
CA ARG A 110 -7.76 19.90 2.25
C ARG A 110 -7.67 18.55 1.53
N ALA A 111 -8.03 17.45 2.18
CA ALA A 111 -7.99 16.14 1.56
C ALA A 111 -8.86 16.09 0.28
N VAL A 112 -8.47 15.26 -0.68
CA VAL A 112 -9.17 15.09 -1.96
C VAL A 112 -9.37 13.61 -2.25
N GLY A 113 -10.59 13.22 -2.62
CA GLY A 113 -10.92 11.85 -3.02
C GLY A 113 -11.29 11.72 -4.50
N CYS A 114 -11.28 10.49 -5.01
CA CYS A 114 -11.90 10.13 -6.30
C CYS A 114 -12.91 9.00 -6.12
N ARG A 115 -13.86 8.88 -7.04
CA ARG A 115 -14.75 7.72 -7.13
C ARG A 115 -13.99 6.61 -7.84
N GLN A 116 -13.52 5.64 -7.06
CA GLN A 116 -12.79 4.49 -7.58
C GLN A 116 -13.72 3.57 -8.35
N ILE A 117 -13.43 3.37 -9.63
CA ILE A 117 -14.27 2.63 -10.58
C ILE A 117 -13.56 1.43 -11.20
N HIS A 118 -12.39 1.03 -10.66
CA HIS A 118 -11.56 -0.06 -11.17
C HIS A 118 -11.07 0.16 -12.61
N SER A 119 -10.74 1.40 -12.93
CA SER A 119 -10.13 1.86 -14.17
C SER A 119 -8.60 2.01 -14.04
N ASP A 120 -7.96 2.42 -15.13
CA ASP A 120 -6.56 2.87 -15.20
C ASP A 120 -6.44 4.40 -15.24
N LEU A 121 -7.53 5.12 -14.98
CA LEU A 121 -7.57 6.58 -15.11
C LEU A 121 -6.85 7.25 -13.96
N VAL A 122 -5.92 8.14 -14.32
CA VAL A 122 -5.23 9.05 -13.39
C VAL A 122 -5.74 10.48 -13.62
N ARG A 123 -5.93 11.24 -12.54
CA ARG A 123 -6.36 12.66 -12.59
C ARG A 123 -5.43 13.55 -11.80
N ILE A 124 -5.32 14.81 -12.23
CA ILE A 124 -4.57 15.84 -11.53
C ILE A 124 -5.51 16.45 -10.50
N ALA A 125 -5.18 16.34 -9.22
CA ALA A 125 -5.86 17.05 -8.14
C ALA A 125 -5.27 18.45 -7.99
N SER A 126 -6.13 19.47 -7.99
CA SER A 126 -5.75 20.88 -7.92
C SER A 126 -6.21 21.52 -6.61
N GLU A 127 -5.81 22.77 -6.37
CA GLU A 127 -6.28 23.54 -5.20
C GLU A 127 -7.81 23.67 -5.17
N GLU A 128 -8.47 23.75 -6.33
CA GLU A 128 -9.93 23.86 -6.43
C GLU A 128 -10.64 22.60 -5.95
N ASP A 129 -9.92 21.48 -5.79
CA ASP A 129 -10.46 20.20 -5.35
C ASP A 129 -10.33 19.96 -3.85
N ALA A 130 -9.61 20.83 -3.14
CA ALA A 130 -9.40 20.73 -1.70
C ALA A 130 -10.73 20.58 -0.93
N GLY A 131 -10.79 19.58 -0.06
CA GLY A 131 -11.95 19.28 0.78
C GLY A 131 -13.01 18.39 0.13
N LYS A 132 -12.88 18.05 -1.16
CA LYS A 132 -13.83 17.18 -1.88
C LYS A 132 -13.55 15.69 -1.61
N ILE A 133 -13.80 15.23 -0.39
CA ILE A 133 -13.62 13.81 0.01
C ILE A 133 -14.93 13.01 0.09
N LEU A 134 -16.06 13.69 0.26
CA LEU A 134 -17.38 13.05 0.29
C LEU A 134 -17.74 12.54 -1.09
N TRP A 135 -18.33 11.35 -1.16
CA TRP A 135 -18.56 10.62 -2.41
C TRP A 135 -19.28 11.45 -3.47
N ASP A 136 -20.30 12.20 -3.07
CA ASP A 136 -21.08 13.05 -3.96
C ASP A 136 -20.30 14.28 -4.43
N ASP A 137 -19.38 14.79 -3.61
CA ASP A 137 -18.56 15.97 -3.91
C ASP A 137 -17.27 15.65 -4.69
N ARG A 138 -16.84 14.38 -4.72
CA ARG A 138 -15.61 13.97 -5.41
C ARG A 138 -15.62 14.41 -6.88
N PRO A 139 -14.56 15.05 -7.38
CA PRO A 139 -14.57 15.65 -8.71
C PRO A 139 -14.43 14.64 -9.85
N TYR A 140 -13.90 13.43 -9.58
CA TYR A 140 -13.48 12.51 -10.63
C TYR A 140 -13.92 11.06 -10.40
N ASP A 141 -14.26 10.39 -11.49
CA ASP A 141 -14.20 8.93 -11.62
C ASP A 141 -12.78 8.56 -12.10
N ALA A 142 -12.02 7.90 -11.23
CA ALA A 142 -10.61 7.58 -11.43
C ALA A 142 -10.12 6.59 -10.36
N ASP A 143 -8.95 6.00 -10.57
CA ASP A 143 -8.32 5.09 -9.61
C ASP A 143 -6.90 5.53 -9.22
N GLY A 144 -6.45 6.68 -9.75
CA GLY A 144 -5.24 7.36 -9.35
C GLY A 144 -5.41 8.88 -9.32
N LEU A 145 -4.80 9.52 -8.32
CA LEU A 145 -4.66 10.97 -8.22
C LEU A 145 -3.17 11.34 -8.20
N ILE A 146 -2.81 12.43 -8.87
CA ILE A 146 -1.48 13.04 -8.82
C ILE A 146 -1.63 14.54 -8.58
N THR A 147 -0.65 15.16 -7.92
CA THR A 147 -0.63 16.61 -7.74
C THR A 147 0.80 17.13 -7.63
N ASN A 148 0.98 18.41 -7.93
CA ASN A 148 2.18 19.19 -7.65
C ASN A 148 1.86 20.44 -6.82
N VAL A 149 0.65 20.50 -6.24
CA VAL A 149 0.21 21.56 -5.32
C VAL A 149 0.57 21.15 -3.89
N PRO A 150 1.24 22.01 -3.09
CA PRO A 150 1.59 21.71 -1.69
C PRO A 150 0.43 21.67 -0.69
#